data_AF-A0A1V5BAA8-F1
#
_entry.id   AF-A0A1V5BAA8-F1
#
_cell.length_a   1.000
_cell.length_b   1.000
_cell.length_c   1.000
_cell.angle_alpha   90.00
_cell.angle_beta   90.00
_cell.angle_gamma   90.00
#
_symmetry.space_group_name_H-M   'P 1'
#
loop_
_entity.id
_entity.type
_entity.pdbx_description
1 polymer ?
#
loop_
_entity_poly.entity_id
_entity_poly.type
_entity_poly.pdbx_seq_one_letter_code
_entity_poly.pdbx_strand_id
1 'polypeptide(L)'
;MSELVCKAIIYKDLEDVYGPCGCGMNLATLPVLLPRDWVVVERPAQAEQDEFCKGFDFRRTSGFSCNNVFEHEMDGIEYMANFSCCSECAEKAVEKGYATYAGKSYPRALR
;
A
#
# COMPACT_ATOMS: atom_id res chain seq x y z
N MET A 1 -7.98 -10.45 23.68
CA MET A 1 -7.60 -9.17 23.07
C MET A 1 -7.60 -9.40 21.58
N SER A 2 -8.65 -8.98 20.89
CA SER A 2 -8.76 -9.14 19.44
C SER A 2 -7.61 -8.36 18.81
N GLU A 3 -6.65 -9.09 18.23
CA GLU A 3 -5.57 -8.55 17.43
C GLU A 3 -6.19 -7.66 16.36
N LEU A 4 -6.15 -6.34 16.58
CA LEU A 4 -6.43 -5.36 15.54
C LEU A 4 -5.30 -5.51 14.54
N VAL A 5 -5.43 -6.45 13.61
CA VAL A 5 -4.56 -6.51 12.44
C VAL A 5 -4.79 -5.19 11.71
N CYS A 6 -3.89 -4.23 11.91
CA CYS A 6 -3.90 -2.97 11.20
C CYS A 6 -3.92 -3.30 9.71
N LYS A 7 -4.99 -2.90 9.02
CA LYS A 7 -5.21 -3.22 7.61
C LYS A 7 -4.54 -2.18 6.73
N ALA A 8 -4.03 -2.60 5.59
CA ALA A 8 -3.64 -1.68 4.53
C ALA A 8 -4.86 -0.91 4.01
N ILE A 9 -4.66 0.35 3.62
CA ILE A 9 -5.72 1.20 3.08
C ILE A 9 -5.46 1.40 1.59
N ILE A 10 -6.43 1.02 0.76
CA ILE A 10 -6.36 1.11 -0.69
C ILE A 10 -7.26 2.25 -1.15
N TYR A 11 -6.73 3.13 -1.98
CA TYR A 11 -7.48 4.24 -2.55
C TYR A 11 -7.86 3.92 -3.99
N LYS A 12 -9.08 4.32 -4.37
CA LYS A 12 -9.63 4.07 -5.72
C LYS A 12 -9.23 5.12 -6.75
N ASP A 13 -8.62 6.22 -6.30
CA ASP A 13 -8.07 7.21 -7.22
C ASP A 13 -6.86 6.59 -7.92
N LEU A 14 -6.87 6.56 -9.25
CA LEU A 14 -5.73 6.08 -10.01
C LEU A 14 -4.55 7.04 -9.84
N GLU A 15 -3.37 6.49 -9.60
CA GLU A 15 -2.11 7.20 -9.72
C GLU A 15 -1.43 6.86 -11.03
N ASP A 16 -0.77 7.87 -11.62
CA ASP A 16 0.19 7.68 -12.71
C ASP A 16 1.46 7.06 -12.13
N VAL A 17 1.39 5.78 -11.76
CA VAL A 17 2.54 5.01 -11.31
C VAL A 17 3.17 4.31 -12.51
N TYR A 18 4.49 4.44 -12.62
CA TYR A 18 5.26 3.88 -13.71
C TYR A 18 5.99 2.62 -13.24
N GLY A 19 5.27 1.53 -12.90
CA GLY A 19 5.92 0.32 -12.41
C GLY A 19 5.02 -0.93 -12.32
N PRO A 20 5.59 -2.15 -12.43
CA PRO A 20 4.84 -3.37 -12.26
C PRO A 20 4.41 -3.57 -10.81
N CYS A 21 3.19 -4.08 -10.62
CA CYS A 21 2.71 -4.58 -9.33
C CYS A 21 3.62 -5.72 -8.83
N GLY A 22 3.59 -5.99 -7.52
CA GLY A 22 4.36 -7.07 -6.91
C GLY A 22 4.05 -8.45 -7.49
N CYS A 23 2.83 -8.66 -7.99
CA CYS A 23 2.46 -9.90 -8.69
C CYS A 23 3.08 -10.06 -10.08
N GLY A 24 3.71 -9.02 -10.64
CA GLY A 24 4.34 -9.03 -11.97
C GLY A 24 3.37 -9.05 -13.17
N MET A 25 2.07 -9.22 -12.94
CA MET A 25 1.06 -9.41 -14.01
C MET A 25 0.51 -8.11 -14.58
N ASN A 26 0.40 -7.07 -13.74
CA ASN A 26 -0.31 -5.82 -14.05
C ASN A 26 0.51 -4.61 -13.58
N LEU A 27 0.21 -3.43 -14.13
CA LEU A 27 0.75 -2.17 -13.62
C LEU A 27 0.16 -1.88 -12.23
N ALA A 28 0.98 -1.38 -11.33
CA ALA A 28 0.48 -0.82 -10.08
C ALA A 28 -0.20 0.51 -10.42
N THR A 29 -1.48 0.67 -10.09
CA THR A 29 -2.24 1.88 -10.46
C THR A 29 -3.03 2.45 -9.29
N LEU A 30 -3.21 1.66 -8.23
CA LEU A 30 -3.94 2.06 -7.03
C LEU A 30 -2.94 2.39 -5.91
N PRO A 31 -2.97 3.60 -5.35
CA PRO A 31 -2.14 3.94 -4.20
C PRO A 31 -2.64 3.23 -2.95
N VAL A 32 -1.68 2.85 -2.12
CA VAL A 32 -1.88 2.08 -0.90
C VAL A 32 -1.11 2.73 0.24
N LEU A 33 -1.75 2.82 1.40
CA LEU A 33 -1.09 3.09 2.66
C LEU A 33 -0.88 1.77 3.40
N LEU A 34 0.37 1.48 3.77
CA LEU A 34 0.69 0.32 4.60
C LEU A 34 0.87 0.74 6.05
N PRO A 35 0.38 -0.03 7.03
CA PRO A 35 0.74 0.20 8.42
C PRO A 35 2.25 0.18 8.59
N ARG A 36 2.80 1.09 9.41
CA ARG A 36 4.24 1.19 9.69
C ARG A 36 4.82 -0.15 10.15
N ASP A 37 4.09 -0.88 10.99
CA ASP A 37 4.50 -2.18 11.51
C ASP A 37 4.78 -3.20 10.41
N TRP A 38 4.04 -3.15 9.28
CA TRP A 38 4.27 -4.04 8.15
C TRP A 38 5.61 -3.77 7.45
N VAL A 39 6.10 -2.54 7.54
CA VAL A 39 7.32 -2.09 6.88
C VAL A 39 8.54 -2.26 7.80
N VAL A 40 8.37 -1.96 9.10
CA VAL A 40 9.48 -1.90 10.07
C VAL A 40 9.66 -3.22 10.83
N VAL A 41 8.56 -3.91 11.14
CA VAL A 41 8.58 -5.11 11.98
C VAL A 41 8.46 -6.35 11.10
N GLU A 42 7.26 -6.62 10.59
CA GLU A 42 6.97 -7.80 9.78
C GLU A 42 5.65 -7.63 9.03
N ARG A 43 5.62 -8.06 7.76
CA ARG A 43 4.38 -8.09 6.96
C ARG A 43 3.52 -9.28 7.38
N PRO A 44 2.18 -9.15 7.38
CA PRO A 44 1.31 -10.31 7.57
C PRO A 44 1.62 -11.39 6.52
N ALA A 45 1.69 -12.65 6.96
CA ALA A 45 2.05 -13.78 6.10
C ALA A 45 1.20 -13.87 4.82
N GLN A 46 -0.08 -13.51 4.88
CA GLN A 46 -0.96 -13.50 3.71
C GLN A 46 -0.55 -12.44 2.68
N ALA A 47 -0.22 -11.22 3.12
CA ALA A 47 0.25 -10.14 2.25
C ALA A 47 1.63 -10.47 1.66
N GLU A 48 2.48 -11.17 2.41
CA GLU A 48 3.80 -11.64 1.98
C GLU A 48 3.70 -12.67 0.86
N GLN A 49 2.80 -13.65 1.00
CA GLN A 49 2.53 -14.70 0.01
C GLN A 49 1.85 -14.18 -1.26
N ASP A 50 1.02 -13.15 -1.14
CA ASP A 50 0.33 -12.53 -2.28
C ASP A 50 1.20 -11.49 -3.01
N GLU A 51 2.44 -11.29 -2.56
CA GLU A 51 3.37 -10.27 -3.06
C GLU A 51 2.75 -8.85 -3.05
N PHE A 52 1.80 -8.62 -2.14
CA PHE A 52 1.02 -7.39 -2.09
C PHE A 52 1.95 -6.20 -1.81
N CYS A 53 1.88 -5.16 -2.64
CA CYS A 53 2.73 -3.96 -2.54
C CYS A 53 4.26 -4.22 -2.53
N LYS A 54 4.73 -5.34 -3.10
CA LYS A 54 6.16 -5.60 -3.34
C LYS A 54 6.66 -5.15 -4.72
N GLY A 55 5.79 -4.52 -5.51
CA GLY A 55 6.10 -4.08 -6.87
C GLY A 55 7.23 -3.04 -6.93
N PHE A 56 7.88 -2.99 -8.08
CA PHE A 56 8.89 -1.97 -8.37
C PHE A 56 8.17 -0.68 -8.77
N ASP A 57 7.96 0.21 -7.80
CA ASP A 57 7.62 1.59 -8.10
C ASP A 57 8.91 2.34 -8.45
N PHE A 58 9.05 2.83 -9.70
CA PHE A 58 10.24 3.59 -10.11
C PHE A 58 10.49 4.83 -9.24
N ARG A 59 9.47 5.37 -8.55
CA ARG A 59 9.65 6.41 -7.52
C ARG A 59 10.57 5.97 -6.38
N ARG A 60 10.65 4.66 -6.08
CA ARG A 60 11.55 4.08 -5.07
C ARG A 60 13.00 3.97 -5.53
N THR A 61 13.22 3.68 -6.80
CA THR A 61 14.54 3.35 -7.34
C THR A 61 15.26 4.55 -7.93
N SER A 62 14.55 5.54 -8.47
CA SER A 62 15.14 6.65 -9.22
C SER A 62 15.71 7.80 -8.37
N GLY A 63 15.80 7.65 -7.04
CA GLY A 63 16.41 8.66 -6.16
C GLY A 63 15.65 10.00 -6.10
N PHE A 64 14.54 10.14 -6.80
CA PHE A 64 13.58 11.22 -6.60
C PHE A 64 12.75 10.89 -5.35
N SER A 65 13.32 11.23 -4.19
CA SER A 65 12.75 11.15 -2.84
C SER A 65 12.79 9.78 -2.12
N CYS A 66 13.98 9.23 -1.92
CA CYS A 66 14.22 8.28 -0.82
C CYS A 66 14.01 8.87 0.60
N ASN A 67 13.41 10.06 0.75
CA ASN A 67 13.33 10.80 2.02
C ASN A 67 11.92 11.16 2.51
N ASN A 68 10.85 10.88 1.76
CA ASN A 68 9.49 11.16 2.25
C ASN A 68 8.64 9.89 2.16
N VAL A 69 8.98 8.84 2.92
CA VAL A 69 7.91 7.96 3.36
C VAL A 69 7.07 8.79 4.32
N PHE A 70 5.96 9.34 3.82
CA PHE A 70 5.11 10.19 4.62
C PHE A 70 4.40 9.32 5.66
N GLU A 71 4.81 9.50 6.90
CA GLU A 71 4.10 8.98 8.06
C GLU A 71 2.76 9.73 8.16
N HIS A 72 1.67 8.98 8.01
CA HIS A 72 0.32 9.51 8.12
C HIS A 72 -0.38 8.80 9.26
N GLU A 73 -0.66 9.52 10.35
CA GLU A 73 -1.46 8.98 11.44
C GLU A 73 -2.95 9.04 11.08
N MET A 74 -3.62 7.89 11.13
CA MET A 74 -5.07 7.77 10.99
C MET A 74 -5.61 6.90 12.11
N ASP A 75 -6.55 7.44 12.89
CA ASP A 75 -7.21 6.73 14.00
C ASP A 75 -6.21 6.10 15.01
N GLY A 76 -5.07 6.78 15.25
CA GLY A 76 -4.00 6.31 16.14
C GLY A 76 -3.09 5.23 15.55
N ILE A 77 -3.20 4.94 14.25
CA ILE A 77 -2.33 4.01 13.52
C ILE A 77 -1.43 4.81 12.57
N GLU A 78 -0.13 4.55 12.63
CA GLU A 78 0.85 5.13 11.72
C GLU A 78 0.86 4.36 10.39
N TYR A 79 0.66 5.09 9.29
CA TYR A 79 0.70 4.57 7.93
C TYR A 79 1.85 5.16 7.13
N MET A 80 2.34 4.35 6.19
CA MET A 80 3.42 4.68 5.26
C MET A 80 2.84 4.80 3.85
N ALA A 81 3.11 5.93 3.20
CA ALA A 81 2.72 6.22 1.81
C ALA A 81 3.75 5.72 0.78
N ASN A 82 3.49 5.95 -0.51
CA ASN A 82 4.33 5.52 -1.65
C ASN A 82 4.37 3.99 -1.86
N PHE A 83 3.23 3.34 -1.64
CA PHE A 83 2.97 1.98 -2.06
C PHE A 83 1.85 2.00 -3.09
N SER A 84 1.91 1.08 -4.03
CA SER A 84 0.89 0.95 -5.07
C SER A 84 0.70 -0.51 -5.44
N CYS A 85 -0.49 -0.82 -5.94
CA CYS A 85 -0.89 -2.17 -6.33
C CYS A 85 -1.82 -2.15 -7.55
N CYS A 86 -1.96 -3.28 -8.23
CA CYS A 86 -2.96 -3.41 -9.28
C CYS A 86 -4.35 -3.70 -8.68
N SER A 87 -5.41 -3.49 -9.46
CA SER A 87 -6.79 -3.72 -9.04
C SER A 87 -7.05 -5.16 -8.58
N GLU A 88 -6.52 -6.16 -9.28
CA GLU A 88 -6.71 -7.57 -8.91
C GLU A 88 -6.09 -7.91 -7.54
N CYS A 89 -4.87 -7.44 -7.27
CA CYS A 89 -4.24 -7.64 -5.98
C CYS A 89 -4.95 -6.84 -4.88
N ALA A 90 -5.51 -5.67 -5.19
CA ALA A 90 -6.31 -4.90 -4.25
C ALA A 90 -7.61 -5.61 -3.86
N GLU A 91 -8.34 -6.15 -4.83
CA GLU A 91 -9.55 -6.94 -4.59
C GLU A 91 -9.24 -8.17 -3.74
N LYS A 92 -8.21 -8.93 -4.13
CA LYS A 92 -7.74 -10.10 -3.38
C LYS A 92 -7.37 -9.76 -1.93
N ALA A 93 -6.70 -8.62 -1.72
CA ALA A 93 -6.29 -8.17 -0.40
C ALA A 93 -7.47 -7.81 0.52
N VAL A 94 -8.52 -7.22 -0.06
CA VAL A 94 -9.76 -6.89 0.66
C VAL A 94 -10.55 -8.16 0.97
N GLU A 95 -10.68 -9.09 0.02
CA GLU A 95 -11.36 -10.38 0.23
C GLU A 95 -10.70 -11.22 1.32
N LYS A 96 -9.36 -11.25 1.34
CA LYS A 96 -8.59 -11.95 2.38
C LYS A 96 -8.54 -11.21 3.72
N GLY A 97 -9.01 -9.96 3.76
CA GLY A 97 -9.24 -9.21 4.99
C GLY A 97 -8.05 -8.45 5.56
N TYR A 98 -6.89 -8.45 4.88
CA TYR A 98 -5.71 -7.69 5.31
C TYR A 98 -5.64 -6.27 4.72
N ALA A 99 -6.54 -5.91 3.80
CA ALA A 99 -6.71 -4.55 3.32
C ALA A 99 -8.16 -4.08 3.37
N THR A 100 -8.38 -2.76 3.23
CA THR A 100 -9.69 -2.15 3.08
C THR A 100 -9.64 -1.01 2.07
N TYR A 101 -10.77 -0.73 1.42
CA TYR A 101 -10.88 0.46 0.56
C TYR A 101 -11.13 1.71 1.41
N ALA A 102 -10.44 2.79 1.07
CA ALA A 102 -10.74 4.11 1.60
C ALA A 102 -12.10 4.59 1.07
N GLY A 103 -12.92 5.15 1.97
CA GLY A 103 -14.15 5.87 1.60
C GLY A 103 -13.91 7.31 1.11
N LYS A 104 -12.65 7.74 1.06
CA LYS A 104 -12.22 9.09 0.67
C LYS A 104 -11.11 9.01 -0.39
N SER A 105 -10.94 10.09 -1.13
CA SER A 105 -9.85 10.24 -2.09
C SER A 105 -8.47 10.23 -1.42
N TYR A 106 -7.46 9.80 -2.17
CA TYR A 106 -6.07 9.78 -1.74
C TYR A 106 -5.59 11.21 -1.45
N PRO A 107 -5.10 11.50 -0.24
CA PRO A 107 -4.74 12.85 0.15
C PRO A 107 -3.72 13.47 -0.80
N ARG A 108 -3.99 14.69 -1.29
CA ARG A 108 -3.06 15.40 -2.21
C ARG A 108 -1.68 15.63 -1.62
N ALA A 109 -1.56 15.71 -0.29
CA ALA A 109 -0.28 15.87 0.40
C ALA A 109 0.59 14.61 0.36
N LEU A 110 0.01 13.45 0.01
CA LEU A 110 0.69 12.15 -0.07
C LEU A 110 0.91 11.69 -1.51
N ARG A 111 0.54 12.52 -2.50
CA ARG A 111 0.74 12.29 -3.94
C ARG A 111 2.13 12.76 -4.38
#